data_AF-A0A1G9I934-F1
#
_entry.id   AF-A0A1G9I934-F1
#
_cell.length_a   1.000
_cell.length_b   1.000
_cell.length_c   1.000
_cell.angle_alpha   90.00
_cell.angle_beta   90.00
_cell.angle_gamma   90.00
#
_symmetry.space_group_name_H-M   'P 1'
#
loop_
_entity.id
_entity.type
_entity.pdbx_description
1 polymer ?
#
loop_
_entity_poly.entity_id
_entity_poly.type
_entity_poly.pdbx_seq_one_letter_code
_entity_poly.pdbx_strand_id
1 'polypeptide(L)'
;MAGYIFSLNDINALDFCVENGVYSTNLSPPTVKRDGSIVWKTHHEGTFADYFSMKPGDNVYFFNDRKIYGVGTLININFDCKFSNYPDALVPYIPDYKNIENSILLNTGTDSINNRCICTFKPEPNFFREGIDIDDVLSSNPNGFKILRSFWKLSFIKIDNQENKALRDIILKRNENFIGSKNSNEIIIFKDNFHNKISNKITPSYNASSKDILFSCSLDTKIGHEMAIEAHILDELSNNKNTLFGHWDYISHQVIASPFKPIDYMDKMDIFGYRYIKGYDTISKYLVVEIKKDTAKTDLIDQVMKYVDWINHEYAYGDYSMIEAFVVASYIPQDVIDYSKSICSRTYTKGRRPIVTDIWKNIRFIEYSYDKASNQLNFLEVK
;
A
#
# COMPACT_ATOMS: atom_id res chain seq x y z
N MET A 1 12.88 -4.85 0.37
CA MET A 1 11.68 -5.46 0.96
C MET A 1 11.00 -4.38 1.77
N ALA A 2 9.74 -4.09 1.45
CA ALA A 2 8.94 -3.15 2.22
C ALA A 2 8.57 -3.77 3.58
N GLY A 3 8.03 -2.96 4.48
CA GLY A 3 7.45 -3.43 5.73
C GLY A 3 5.97 -3.06 5.84
N TYR A 4 5.19 -3.90 6.52
CA TYR A 4 3.79 -3.66 6.86
C TYR A 4 3.64 -3.73 8.37
N ILE A 5 3.17 -2.65 8.99
CA ILE A 5 2.92 -2.60 10.43
C ILE A 5 1.43 -2.63 10.68
N PHE A 6 0.95 -3.77 11.20
CA PHE A 6 -0.46 -4.00 11.50
C PHE A 6 -0.81 -3.56 12.92
N SER A 7 -1.84 -2.73 13.05
CA SER A 7 -2.44 -2.40 14.34
C SER A 7 -3.35 -3.53 14.78
N LEU A 8 -3.20 -3.96 16.03
CA LEU A 8 -4.03 -4.97 16.66
C LEU A 8 -4.82 -4.38 17.82
N ASN A 9 -6.02 -4.92 18.03
CA ASN A 9 -6.91 -4.49 19.11
C ASN A 9 -6.41 -4.94 20.48
N ASP A 10 -5.81 -6.12 20.57
CA ASP A 10 -5.31 -6.70 21.81
C ASP A 10 -4.21 -7.74 21.56
N ILE A 11 -3.62 -8.23 22.66
CA ILE A 11 -2.54 -9.23 22.63
C ILE A 11 -3.01 -10.63 22.23
N ASN A 12 -4.28 -10.99 22.42
CA ASN A 12 -4.80 -12.28 21.98
C ASN A 12 -4.90 -12.33 20.46
N ALA A 13 -5.23 -11.20 19.83
CA ALA A 13 -5.19 -11.06 18.38
C ALA A 13 -3.76 -11.23 17.85
N LEU A 14 -2.74 -10.74 18.57
CA LEU A 14 -1.33 -10.97 18.22
C LEU A 14 -1.01 -12.47 18.22
N ASP A 15 -1.34 -13.16 19.32
CA ASP A 15 -1.12 -14.59 19.46
C ASP A 15 -1.81 -15.36 18.34
N PHE A 16 -3.09 -15.07 18.11
CA PHE A 16 -3.84 -15.72 17.05
C PHE A 16 -3.23 -15.50 15.66
N CYS A 17 -2.87 -14.26 15.32
CA CYS A 17 -2.28 -13.95 14.02
C CYS A 17 -0.94 -14.67 13.82
N VAL A 18 -0.05 -14.61 14.82
CA VAL A 18 1.27 -15.21 14.73
C VAL A 18 1.22 -16.73 14.76
N GLU A 19 0.41 -17.33 15.63
CA GLU A 19 0.26 -18.79 15.70
C GLU A 19 -0.22 -19.38 14.38
N ASN A 20 -1.12 -18.69 13.67
CA ASN A 20 -1.69 -19.15 12.40
C ASN A 20 -0.96 -18.60 11.17
N GLY A 21 -0.06 -17.62 11.32
CA GLY A 21 0.65 -16.95 10.23
C GLY A 21 -0.30 -16.27 9.24
N VAL A 22 -1.40 -15.69 9.72
CA VAL A 22 -2.42 -15.03 8.91
C VAL A 22 -2.86 -13.74 9.58
N TYR A 23 -3.04 -12.69 8.80
CA TYR A 23 -3.64 -11.44 9.26
C TYR A 23 -4.83 -11.08 8.37
N SER A 24 -5.82 -10.45 8.99
CA SER A 24 -6.92 -9.82 8.28
C SER A 24 -7.39 -8.59 9.03
N THR A 25 -7.66 -7.53 8.28
CA THR A 25 -8.29 -6.33 8.82
C THR A 25 -9.75 -6.63 9.15
N ASN A 26 -10.18 -6.31 10.37
CA ASN A 26 -11.60 -6.31 10.72
C ASN A 26 -12.24 -5.00 10.24
N LEU A 27 -12.92 -5.04 9.09
CA LEU A 27 -13.53 -3.86 8.49
C LEU A 27 -14.92 -3.58 9.07
N SER A 28 -15.35 -2.32 9.04
CA SER A 28 -16.76 -2.04 9.23
C SER A 28 -17.59 -2.60 8.05
N PRO A 29 -18.88 -2.92 8.25
CA PRO A 29 -19.75 -3.30 7.14
C PRO A 29 -19.82 -2.19 6.06
N PRO A 30 -20.04 -2.55 4.79
CA PRO A 30 -20.31 -1.57 3.74
C PRO A 30 -21.56 -0.75 4.06
N THR A 31 -21.66 0.43 3.46
CA THR A 31 -22.74 1.39 3.77
C THR A 31 -23.92 1.22 2.83
N VAL A 32 -25.13 1.12 3.39
CA VAL A 32 -26.39 1.15 2.64
C VAL A 32 -26.81 2.61 2.45
N LYS A 33 -26.90 3.06 1.21
CA LYS A 33 -27.39 4.41 0.84
C LYS A 33 -28.92 4.47 0.89
N ARG A 34 -29.46 5.69 0.83
CA ARG A 34 -30.92 5.95 0.85
C ARG A 34 -31.67 5.31 -0.32
N ASP A 35 -31.00 5.13 -1.46
CA ASP A 35 -31.54 4.47 -2.65
C ASP A 35 -31.45 2.93 -2.59
N GLY A 36 -30.98 2.36 -1.48
CA GLY A 36 -30.80 0.93 -1.28
C GLY A 36 -29.48 0.37 -1.82
N SER A 37 -28.66 1.17 -2.52
CA SER A 37 -27.36 0.72 -3.01
C SER A 37 -26.38 0.49 -1.84
N ILE A 38 -25.56 -0.55 -1.95
CA ILE A 38 -24.53 -0.87 -0.95
C ILE A 38 -23.18 -0.48 -1.54
N VAL A 39 -22.40 0.31 -0.80
CA VAL A 39 -21.12 0.84 -1.29
C VAL A 39 -20.00 0.69 -0.27
N TRP A 40 -18.78 0.60 -0.77
CA TRP A 40 -17.59 0.86 0.02
C TRP A 40 -17.44 2.36 0.30
N LYS A 41 -16.75 2.65 1.41
CA LYS A 41 -16.26 4.00 1.72
C LYS A 41 -14.78 4.06 1.36
N THR A 42 -14.27 5.26 1.14
CA THR A 42 -12.86 5.53 0.79
C THR A 42 -11.85 4.82 1.70
N HIS A 43 -12.09 4.72 3.01
CA HIS A 43 -11.16 4.01 3.90
C HIS A 43 -11.14 2.48 3.70
N HIS A 44 -12.24 1.87 3.25
CA HIS A 44 -12.26 0.46 2.88
C HIS A 44 -11.41 0.25 1.62
N GLU A 45 -11.63 1.10 0.60
CA GLU A 45 -10.90 1.06 -0.66
C GLU A 45 -9.40 1.27 -0.45
N GLY A 46 -9.00 2.22 0.41
CA GLY A 46 -7.59 2.42 0.77
C GLY A 46 -6.99 1.21 1.49
N THR A 47 -7.76 0.55 2.37
CA THR A 47 -7.28 -0.70 2.99
C THR A 47 -7.07 -1.80 1.93
N PHE A 48 -7.96 -1.92 0.94
CA PHE A 48 -7.77 -2.87 -0.16
C PHE A 48 -6.56 -2.52 -1.04
N ALA A 49 -6.35 -1.23 -1.31
CA ALA A 49 -5.18 -0.74 -2.03
C ALA A 49 -3.87 -1.14 -1.34
N ASP A 50 -3.82 -1.04 0.00
CA ASP A 50 -2.68 -1.52 0.78
C ASP A 50 -2.43 -3.03 0.60
N TYR A 51 -3.48 -3.86 0.64
CA TYR A 51 -3.36 -5.30 0.38
C TYR A 51 -2.83 -5.56 -1.04
N PHE A 52 -3.37 -4.92 -2.08
CA PHE A 52 -2.93 -5.14 -3.46
C PHE A 52 -1.45 -4.87 -3.68
N SER A 53 -0.88 -3.95 -2.91
CA SER A 53 0.55 -3.61 -2.96
C SER A 53 1.48 -4.63 -2.30
N MET A 54 0.95 -5.64 -1.59
CA MET A 54 1.73 -6.64 -0.87
C MET A 54 2.39 -7.64 -1.82
N LYS A 55 3.68 -7.89 -1.59
CA LYS A 55 4.46 -8.89 -2.31
C LYS A 55 5.05 -9.92 -1.34
N PRO A 56 5.22 -11.18 -1.77
CA PRO A 56 6.00 -12.15 -1.00
C PRO A 56 7.41 -11.61 -0.75
N GLY A 57 7.90 -11.82 0.47
CA GLY A 57 9.17 -11.26 0.92
C GLY A 57 9.02 -9.90 1.63
N ASP A 58 7.90 -9.19 1.55
CA ASP A 58 7.75 -7.99 2.39
C ASP A 58 7.63 -8.38 3.87
N ASN A 59 8.15 -7.54 4.76
CA ASN A 59 8.14 -7.82 6.20
C ASN A 59 6.82 -7.44 6.86
N VAL A 60 6.49 -8.16 7.93
CA VAL A 60 5.29 -7.99 8.73
C VAL A 60 5.67 -7.67 10.16
N TYR A 61 5.01 -6.67 10.74
CA TYR A 61 5.16 -6.25 12.12
C TYR A 61 3.78 -6.11 12.75
N PHE A 62 3.68 -6.37 14.06
CA PHE A 62 2.46 -6.16 14.82
C PHE A 62 2.65 -5.11 15.88
N PHE A 63 1.76 -4.12 15.88
CA PHE A 63 1.68 -3.02 16.81
C PHE A 63 0.46 -3.17 17.71
N ASN A 64 0.66 -3.10 19.03
CA ASN A 64 -0.41 -3.05 20.02
C ASN A 64 0.05 -2.27 21.25
N ASP A 65 -0.80 -1.38 21.79
CA ASP A 65 -0.55 -0.59 23.00
C ASP A 65 0.87 0.00 23.09
N ARG A 66 1.25 0.71 22.02
CA ARG A 66 2.57 1.38 21.83
C ARG A 66 3.75 0.46 21.54
N LYS A 67 3.58 -0.86 21.50
CA LYS A 67 4.69 -1.80 21.31
C LYS A 67 4.66 -2.49 19.96
N ILE A 68 5.84 -2.82 19.44
CA ILE A 68 6.04 -3.67 18.26
C ILE A 68 6.68 -5.00 18.66
N TYR A 69 6.08 -6.12 18.24
CA TYR A 69 6.31 -7.46 18.82
C TYR A 69 7.17 -8.42 17.99
N GLY A 70 7.93 -7.96 17.00
CA GLY A 70 8.81 -8.83 16.22
C GLY A 70 8.62 -8.69 14.72
N VAL A 71 9.13 -9.68 13.97
CA VAL A 71 9.21 -9.61 12.52
C VAL A 71 8.75 -10.92 11.90
N GLY A 72 7.93 -10.79 10.86
CA GLY A 72 7.58 -11.86 9.93
C GLY A 72 7.88 -11.46 8.49
N THR A 73 7.62 -12.40 7.58
CA THR A 73 7.77 -12.22 6.14
C THR A 73 6.53 -12.77 5.45
N LEU A 74 5.94 -11.97 4.56
CA LEU A 74 4.84 -12.39 3.70
C LEU A 74 5.30 -13.56 2.83
N ILE A 75 4.49 -14.61 2.75
CA ILE A 75 4.81 -15.81 1.98
C ILE A 75 3.66 -16.17 1.06
N ASN A 76 4.00 -16.74 -0.09
CA ASN A 76 2.99 -17.28 -0.98
C ASN A 76 2.41 -18.58 -0.44
N ILE A 77 1.09 -18.72 -0.55
CA ILE A 77 0.41 -20.00 -0.52
C ILE A 77 -0.16 -20.23 -1.93
N ASN A 78 0.32 -21.26 -2.61
CA ASN A 78 0.09 -21.47 -4.04
C ASN A 78 0.54 -20.27 -4.91
N PHE A 79 -0.37 -19.35 -5.24
CA PHE A 79 -0.16 -18.33 -6.28
C PHE A 79 0.05 -16.90 -5.77
N ASP A 80 -0.26 -16.59 -4.51
CA ASP A 80 -0.10 -15.23 -3.94
C ASP A 80 0.10 -15.30 -2.41
N CYS A 81 0.42 -14.18 -1.78
CA CYS A 81 0.53 -14.00 -0.32
C CYS A 81 -0.70 -13.30 0.28
N LYS A 82 -1.69 -12.97 -0.54
CA LYS A 82 -2.93 -12.26 -0.17
C LYS A 82 -4.12 -12.85 -0.92
N PHE A 83 -5.27 -12.85 -0.26
CA PHE A 83 -6.49 -13.45 -0.80
C PHE A 83 -7.73 -12.68 -0.34
N SER A 84 -8.77 -12.70 -1.17
CA SER A 84 -10.13 -12.45 -0.70
C SER A 84 -10.47 -13.54 0.32
N ASN A 85 -11.02 -13.18 1.47
CA ASN A 85 -11.27 -14.14 2.55
C ASN A 85 -12.34 -15.18 2.17
N TYR A 86 -13.18 -14.85 1.21
CA TYR A 86 -14.15 -15.72 0.55
C TYR A 86 -14.37 -15.19 -0.88
N PRO A 87 -14.95 -15.99 -1.79
CA PRO A 87 -15.27 -15.52 -3.14
C PRO A 87 -16.12 -14.25 -3.10
N ASP A 88 -15.79 -13.28 -3.96
CA ASP A 88 -16.46 -11.98 -4.08
C ASP A 88 -16.41 -11.09 -2.84
N ALA A 89 -15.52 -11.36 -1.86
CA ALA A 89 -15.44 -10.61 -0.61
C ALA A 89 -15.20 -9.09 -0.80
N LEU A 90 -14.62 -8.69 -1.93
CA LEU A 90 -14.35 -7.29 -2.28
C LEU A 90 -15.54 -6.59 -2.94
N VAL A 91 -16.63 -7.29 -3.23
CA VAL A 91 -17.91 -6.69 -3.64
C VAL A 91 -18.62 -6.10 -2.40
N PRO A 92 -19.18 -4.88 -2.46
CA PRO A 92 -19.88 -4.28 -1.34
C PRO A 92 -21.27 -4.90 -1.19
N TYR A 93 -21.34 -5.97 -0.40
CA TYR A 93 -22.59 -6.57 0.07
C TYR A 93 -22.41 -7.09 1.49
N ILE A 94 -23.52 -7.33 2.20
CA ILE A 94 -23.51 -7.89 3.56
C ILE A 94 -23.91 -9.37 3.43
N PRO A 95 -22.96 -10.33 3.44
CA PRO A 95 -23.29 -11.74 3.34
C PRO A 95 -23.99 -12.25 4.60
N ASP A 96 -24.85 -13.24 4.43
CA ASP A 96 -25.26 -14.12 5.54
C ASP A 96 -24.12 -15.13 5.80
N TYR A 97 -23.60 -15.12 7.03
CA TYR A 97 -22.53 -16.02 7.46
C TYR A 97 -22.83 -17.49 7.12
N LYS A 98 -24.06 -17.96 7.34
CA LYS A 98 -24.42 -19.38 7.12
C LYS A 98 -24.26 -19.81 5.66
N ASN A 99 -24.42 -18.87 4.73
CA ASN A 99 -24.32 -19.15 3.30
C ASN A 99 -22.86 -19.21 2.82
N ILE A 100 -21.94 -18.54 3.51
CA ILE A 100 -20.53 -18.44 3.10
C ILE A 100 -19.55 -19.12 4.05
N GLU A 101 -19.99 -19.62 5.22
CA GLU A 101 -19.16 -20.24 6.27
C GLU A 101 -18.13 -21.24 5.71
N ASN A 102 -18.59 -22.13 4.83
CA ASN A 102 -17.74 -23.15 4.20
C ASN A 102 -16.75 -22.61 3.18
N SER A 103 -16.89 -21.35 2.76
CA SER A 103 -16.02 -20.65 1.81
C SER A 103 -15.08 -19.67 2.49
N ILE A 104 -15.30 -19.29 3.75
CA ILE A 104 -14.40 -18.37 4.48
C ILE A 104 -13.05 -19.04 4.79
N LEU A 105 -11.92 -18.44 4.38
CA LEU A 105 -10.57 -18.90 4.66
C LEU A 105 -10.22 -18.71 6.15
N LEU A 106 -10.34 -17.48 6.63
CA LEU A 106 -10.19 -17.08 8.04
C LEU A 106 -11.55 -17.02 8.72
N ASN A 107 -11.99 -18.17 9.23
CA ASN A 107 -13.26 -18.30 9.92
C ASN A 107 -13.06 -18.43 11.44
N THR A 108 -13.42 -17.36 12.16
CA THR A 108 -13.40 -17.23 13.62
C THR A 108 -14.81 -17.02 14.19
N GLY A 109 -15.85 -17.31 13.40
CA GLY A 109 -17.25 -17.12 13.76
C GLY A 109 -17.97 -16.09 12.88
N THR A 110 -19.13 -15.63 13.34
CA THR A 110 -20.04 -14.81 12.54
C THR A 110 -19.44 -13.48 12.08
N ASP A 111 -18.52 -12.91 12.84
CA ASP A 111 -17.88 -11.63 12.51
C ASP A 111 -16.86 -11.74 11.37
N SER A 112 -16.46 -12.96 10.99
CA SER A 112 -15.53 -13.19 9.87
C SER A 112 -16.06 -12.71 8.52
N ILE A 113 -17.37 -12.39 8.43
CA ILE A 113 -17.93 -11.71 7.27
C ILE A 113 -17.29 -10.33 7.01
N ASN A 114 -16.76 -9.69 8.05
CA ASN A 114 -16.11 -8.38 7.98
C ASN A 114 -14.64 -8.46 7.57
N ASN A 115 -14.01 -9.63 7.73
CA ASN A 115 -12.68 -9.91 7.20
C ASN A 115 -12.80 -10.15 5.70
N ARG A 116 -12.54 -9.13 4.88
CA ARG A 116 -12.70 -9.21 3.41
C ARG A 116 -11.45 -9.67 2.68
N CYS A 117 -10.27 -9.31 3.18
CA CYS A 117 -8.98 -9.71 2.64
C CYS A 117 -8.10 -10.27 3.75
N ILE A 118 -7.27 -11.25 3.40
CA ILE A 118 -6.27 -11.84 4.30
C ILE A 118 -4.90 -11.81 3.64
N CYS A 119 -3.84 -11.79 4.45
CA CYS A 119 -2.49 -12.08 3.99
C CYS A 119 -1.82 -13.16 4.84
N THR A 120 -0.86 -13.86 4.26
CA THR A 120 -0.17 -15.00 4.87
C THR A 120 1.30 -14.71 5.06
N PHE A 121 1.83 -15.04 6.24
CA PHE A 121 3.21 -14.77 6.62
C PHE A 121 3.79 -15.87 7.50
N LYS A 122 5.11 -15.89 7.62
CA LYS A 122 5.84 -16.70 8.61
C LYS A 122 6.70 -15.80 9.49
N PRO A 123 6.92 -16.14 10.77
CA PRO A 123 7.90 -15.43 11.59
C PRO A 123 9.30 -15.51 10.97
N GLU A 124 10.03 -14.40 10.97
CA GLU A 124 11.41 -14.33 10.50
C GLU A 124 12.18 -13.19 11.20
N PRO A 125 12.96 -13.47 12.26
CA PRO A 125 13.18 -14.78 12.87
C PRO A 125 12.02 -15.24 13.76
N ASN A 126 11.44 -14.33 14.55
CA ASN A 126 10.41 -14.64 15.54
C ASN A 126 9.52 -13.42 15.81
N PHE A 127 8.33 -13.68 16.36
CA PHE A 127 7.60 -12.69 17.16
C PHE A 127 7.83 -12.98 18.64
N PHE A 128 8.12 -11.94 19.40
CA PHE A 128 8.54 -11.98 20.79
C PHE A 128 7.38 -11.63 21.71
N ARG A 129 7.38 -12.19 22.93
CA ARG A 129 6.41 -11.85 23.98
C ARG A 129 6.65 -10.46 24.54
N GLU A 130 7.90 -10.01 24.54
CA GLU A 130 8.27 -8.66 24.93
C GLU A 130 8.38 -7.76 23.69
N GLY A 131 7.38 -6.90 23.50
CA GLY A 131 7.41 -5.88 22.46
C GLY A 131 8.24 -4.64 22.85
N ILE A 132 8.70 -3.91 21.85
CA ILE A 132 9.52 -2.70 22.01
C ILE A 132 8.63 -1.47 21.91
N ASP A 133 8.74 -0.54 22.86
CA ASP A 133 7.97 0.71 22.83
C ASP A 133 8.31 1.56 21.60
N ILE A 134 7.30 2.21 21.03
CA ILE A 134 7.43 3.00 19.81
C ILE A 134 8.39 4.18 19.97
N ASP A 135 8.53 4.75 21.17
CA ASP A 135 9.50 5.82 21.43
C ASP A 135 10.94 5.30 21.34
N ASP A 136 11.18 4.07 21.82
CA ASP A 136 12.47 3.37 21.66
C ASP A 136 12.76 3.05 20.19
N VAL A 137 11.73 2.66 19.42
CA VAL A 137 11.84 2.45 17.98
C VAL A 137 12.23 3.75 17.28
N LEU A 138 11.44 4.81 17.45
CA LEU A 138 11.63 6.09 16.74
C LEU A 138 12.92 6.81 17.15
N SER A 139 13.42 6.60 18.37
CA SER A 139 14.69 7.17 18.85
C SER A 139 15.92 6.39 18.39
N SER A 140 15.78 5.10 18.03
CA SER A 140 16.92 4.27 17.61
C SER A 140 17.58 4.71 16.31
N ASN A 141 16.80 5.27 15.38
CA ASN A 141 17.28 5.84 14.13
C ASN A 141 16.32 6.93 13.64
N PRO A 142 16.34 8.14 14.23
CA PRO A 142 15.30 9.14 13.99
C PRO A 142 15.13 9.55 12.53
N ASN A 143 16.24 9.62 11.77
CA ASN A 143 16.27 9.95 10.34
C ASN A 143 15.79 8.80 9.45
N GLY A 144 15.79 7.58 9.98
CA GLY A 144 15.33 6.37 9.29
C GLY A 144 13.82 6.16 9.37
N PHE A 145 13.05 7.02 10.03
CA PHE A 145 11.59 6.89 10.16
C PHE A 145 10.88 8.17 9.69
N LYS A 146 10.17 8.07 8.56
CA LYS A 146 9.41 9.18 7.95
C LYS A 146 7.91 8.93 8.09
N ILE A 147 7.43 7.82 7.55
CA ILE A 147 6.01 7.46 7.44
C ILE A 147 5.47 6.89 8.74
N LEU A 148 6.25 6.09 9.48
CA LEU A 148 5.80 5.46 10.74
C LEU A 148 5.26 6.48 11.76
N ARG A 149 5.81 7.70 11.77
CA ARG A 149 5.37 8.80 12.65
C ARG A 149 3.93 9.25 12.40
N SER A 150 3.36 8.90 11.25
CA SER A 150 1.99 9.23 10.85
C SER A 150 1.01 8.06 11.03
N PHE A 151 1.43 6.96 11.66
CA PHE A 151 0.58 5.80 11.88
C PHE A 151 -0.53 6.09 12.91
N TRP A 152 -1.68 6.53 12.40
CA TRP A 152 -2.79 7.03 13.20
C TRP A 152 -4.14 6.62 12.62
N LYS A 153 -4.95 5.90 13.42
CA LYS A 153 -6.29 5.40 13.04
C LYS A 153 -6.33 4.58 11.75
N LEU A 154 -5.22 3.91 11.43
CA LEU A 154 -5.11 2.99 10.30
C LEU A 154 -5.06 1.55 10.82
N SER A 155 -5.62 0.63 10.04
CA SER A 155 -5.48 -0.80 10.34
C SER A 155 -4.04 -1.26 10.15
N PHE A 156 -3.35 -0.69 9.16
CA PHE A 156 -1.92 -0.88 8.98
C PHE A 156 -1.32 0.21 8.10
N ILE A 157 0.01 0.25 8.05
CA ILE A 157 0.77 1.18 7.23
C ILE A 157 1.92 0.46 6.54
N LYS A 158 2.17 0.81 5.28
CA LYS A 158 3.33 0.35 4.52
C LYS A 158 4.50 1.30 4.74
N ILE A 159 5.67 0.75 5.01
CA ILE A 159 6.93 1.48 5.15
C ILE A 159 7.92 1.02 4.09
N ASP A 160 8.79 1.93 3.66
CA ASP A 160 9.76 1.66 2.61
C ASP A 160 10.93 0.79 3.10
N ASN A 161 11.88 0.48 2.20
CA ASN A 161 13.00 -0.40 2.53
C ASN A 161 13.95 0.19 3.59
N GLN A 162 14.08 1.52 3.67
CA GLN A 162 14.95 2.20 4.63
C GLN A 162 14.32 2.17 6.02
N GLU A 163 13.04 2.53 6.12
CA GLU A 163 12.27 2.45 7.38
C GLU A 163 12.16 1.01 7.86
N ASN A 164 11.89 0.07 6.94
CA ASN A 164 11.81 -1.36 7.23
C ASN A 164 13.13 -1.88 7.83
N LYS A 165 14.26 -1.50 7.24
CA LYS A 165 15.58 -1.86 7.77
C LYS A 165 15.79 -1.27 9.18
N ALA A 166 15.49 0.01 9.38
CA ALA A 166 15.64 0.65 10.68
C ALA A 166 14.79 -0.05 11.76
N LEU A 167 13.54 -0.40 11.44
CA LEU A 167 12.65 -1.13 12.33
C LEU A 167 13.16 -2.55 12.65
N ARG A 168 13.60 -3.28 11.62
CA ARG A 168 14.14 -4.63 11.78
C ARG A 168 15.39 -4.63 12.66
N ASP A 169 16.31 -3.69 12.44
CA ASP A 169 17.57 -3.61 13.18
C ASP A 169 17.34 -3.40 14.69
N ILE A 170 16.43 -2.49 15.09
CA ILE A 170 16.15 -2.27 16.51
C ILE A 170 15.44 -3.46 17.16
N ILE A 171 14.52 -4.11 16.43
CA ILE A 171 13.83 -5.31 16.92
C ILE A 171 14.80 -6.45 17.18
N LEU A 172 15.67 -6.75 16.20
CA LEU A 172 16.65 -7.81 16.33
C LEU A 172 17.66 -7.52 17.42
N LYS A 173 18.15 -6.27 17.52
CA LYS A 173 19.12 -5.87 18.53
C LYS A 173 18.59 -6.01 19.96
N ARG A 174 17.33 -5.64 20.21
CA ARG A 174 16.73 -5.76 21.55
C ARG A 174 16.42 -7.20 21.94
N ASN A 175 16.18 -8.06 20.96
CA ASN A 175 15.78 -9.46 21.17
C ASN A 175 16.87 -10.47 20.79
N GLU A 176 18.13 -10.05 20.68
CA GLU A 176 19.23 -10.86 20.14
C GLU A 176 19.35 -12.22 20.83
N ASN A 177 19.20 -12.25 22.16
CA ASN A 177 19.28 -13.48 22.96
C ASN A 177 18.12 -14.47 22.72
N PHE A 178 17.01 -14.02 22.15
CA PHE A 178 15.80 -14.82 21.92
C PHE A 178 15.64 -15.22 20.45
N ILE A 179 16.53 -14.77 19.55
CA ILE A 179 16.50 -15.15 18.14
C ILE A 179 16.68 -16.66 18.01
N GLY A 180 15.75 -17.31 17.30
CA GLY A 180 15.75 -18.75 17.12
C GLY A 180 15.33 -19.55 18.35
N SER A 181 14.85 -18.87 19.41
CA SER A 181 14.26 -19.52 20.58
C SER A 181 13.10 -20.43 20.14
N LYS A 182 12.86 -21.47 20.95
CA LYS A 182 11.68 -22.35 20.84
C LYS A 182 10.83 -22.30 22.12
N ASN A 183 11.17 -21.40 23.04
CA ASN A 183 10.51 -21.25 24.32
C ASN A 183 9.26 -20.37 24.17
N SER A 184 8.09 -20.93 24.45
CA SER A 184 6.80 -20.23 24.36
C SER A 184 6.67 -19.04 25.33
N ASN A 185 7.53 -18.97 26.36
CA ASN A 185 7.57 -17.85 27.29
C ASN A 185 8.31 -16.62 26.71
N GLU A 186 9.14 -16.81 25.69
CA GLU A 186 9.94 -15.75 25.06
C GLU A 186 9.37 -15.34 23.71
N ILE A 187 8.79 -16.30 22.98
CA ILE A 187 8.27 -16.11 21.64
C ILE A 187 6.86 -16.67 21.48
N ILE A 188 6.17 -16.23 20.43
CA ILE A 188 4.90 -16.82 20.01
C ILE A 188 5.20 -17.94 18.99
N ILE A 189 4.64 -19.13 19.22
CA ILE A 189 4.93 -20.32 18.42
C ILE A 189 4.01 -20.41 17.20
N PHE A 190 4.58 -20.22 16.02
CA PHE A 190 3.88 -20.40 14.76
C PHE A 190 3.60 -21.88 14.45
N LYS A 191 2.44 -22.14 13.82
CA LYS A 191 1.93 -23.45 13.41
C LYS A 191 1.51 -23.40 11.94
N ASP A 192 2.17 -24.20 11.10
CA ASP A 192 1.88 -24.29 9.64
C ASP A 192 0.49 -24.88 9.30
N ASN A 193 -0.25 -25.40 10.28
CA ASN A 193 -1.54 -26.07 10.06
C ASN A 193 -2.56 -25.18 9.33
N PHE A 194 -2.57 -23.88 9.62
CA PHE A 194 -3.51 -22.96 9.00
C PHE A 194 -3.18 -22.70 7.53
N HIS A 195 -1.89 -22.61 7.20
CA HIS A 195 -1.43 -22.45 5.81
C HIS A 195 -1.84 -23.65 4.95
N ASN A 196 -1.72 -24.87 5.48
CA ASN A 196 -2.20 -26.08 4.79
C ASN A 196 -3.72 -26.05 4.54
N LYS A 197 -4.51 -25.54 5.49
CA LYS A 197 -5.96 -25.38 5.32
C LYS A 197 -6.30 -24.38 4.22
N ILE A 198 -5.62 -23.23 4.17
CA ILE A 198 -5.77 -22.24 3.10
C ILE A 198 -5.41 -22.90 1.76
N SER A 199 -4.23 -23.53 1.68
CA SER A 199 -3.72 -24.17 0.46
C SER A 199 -4.69 -25.17 -0.17
N ASN A 200 -5.42 -25.94 0.66
CA ASN A 200 -6.37 -26.95 0.20
C ASN A 200 -7.72 -26.36 -0.27
N LYS A 201 -8.01 -25.10 0.07
CA LYS A 201 -9.29 -24.46 -0.17
C LYS A 201 -9.24 -23.41 -1.28
N ILE A 202 -8.10 -22.74 -1.43
CA ILE A 202 -7.98 -21.64 -2.39
C ILE A 202 -8.07 -22.12 -3.83
N THR A 203 -8.79 -21.32 -4.61
CA THR A 203 -8.95 -21.41 -6.06
C THR A 203 -8.80 -19.99 -6.64
N PRO A 204 -8.77 -19.81 -7.96
CA PRO A 204 -8.71 -18.47 -8.55
C PRO A 204 -9.83 -17.50 -8.13
N SER A 205 -10.96 -17.99 -7.61
CA SER A 205 -12.05 -17.13 -7.09
C SER A 205 -11.70 -16.40 -5.79
N TYR A 206 -10.59 -16.77 -5.14
CA TYR A 206 -10.08 -16.10 -3.93
C TYR A 206 -9.04 -15.03 -4.26
N ASN A 207 -8.79 -14.74 -5.53
CA ASN A 207 -7.86 -13.69 -5.90
C ASN A 207 -8.32 -12.33 -5.34
N ALA A 208 -7.41 -11.62 -4.67
CA ALA A 208 -7.66 -10.26 -4.23
C ALA A 208 -7.26 -9.29 -5.35
N SER A 209 -8.26 -8.74 -6.04
CA SER A 209 -8.02 -7.80 -7.15
C SER A 209 -8.96 -6.60 -7.08
N SER A 210 -8.46 -5.48 -7.60
CA SER A 210 -9.17 -4.21 -7.73
C SER A 210 -10.41 -4.24 -8.63
N LYS A 211 -10.59 -5.29 -9.47
CA LYS A 211 -11.70 -5.37 -10.44
C LYS A 211 -13.08 -5.23 -9.80
N ASP A 212 -13.30 -5.90 -8.66
CA ASP A 212 -14.59 -5.85 -7.95
C ASP A 212 -14.87 -4.45 -7.41
N ILE A 213 -13.82 -3.75 -6.97
CA ILE A 213 -13.91 -2.37 -6.47
C ILE A 213 -14.23 -1.43 -7.62
N LEU A 214 -13.54 -1.55 -8.76
CA LEU A 214 -13.83 -0.75 -9.95
C LEU A 214 -15.28 -0.93 -10.41
N PHE A 215 -15.73 -2.18 -10.53
CA PHE A 215 -17.10 -2.50 -10.93
C PHE A 215 -18.11 -1.83 -10.01
N SER A 216 -17.88 -1.93 -8.70
CA SER A 216 -18.77 -1.39 -7.66
C SER A 216 -18.80 0.14 -7.61
N CYS A 217 -17.73 0.78 -8.06
CA CYS A 217 -17.60 2.24 -8.11
C CYS A 217 -17.89 2.81 -9.51
N SER A 218 -18.27 1.99 -10.49
CA SER A 218 -18.40 2.42 -11.88
C SER A 218 -19.62 3.34 -12.12
N LEU A 219 -19.41 4.36 -12.95
CA LEU A 219 -20.40 5.31 -13.44
C LEU A 219 -20.27 5.39 -14.97
N ASP A 220 -20.91 4.45 -15.64
CA ASP A 220 -20.76 4.23 -17.08
C ASP A 220 -19.31 3.99 -17.51
N THR A 221 -18.65 4.98 -18.11
CA THR A 221 -17.25 4.93 -18.55
C THR A 221 -16.28 5.57 -17.55
N LYS A 222 -16.77 6.02 -16.40
CA LYS A 222 -15.98 6.65 -15.34
C LYS A 222 -16.03 5.86 -14.04
N ILE A 223 -15.17 6.22 -13.10
CA ILE A 223 -15.19 5.70 -11.74
C ILE A 223 -15.59 6.81 -10.77
N GLY A 224 -16.54 6.52 -9.87
CA GLY A 224 -17.12 7.49 -8.96
C GLY A 224 -16.22 7.91 -7.79
N HIS A 225 -15.22 7.09 -7.45
CA HIS A 225 -14.30 7.30 -6.33
C HIS A 225 -12.84 7.30 -6.80
N GLU A 226 -12.05 8.30 -6.38
CA GLU A 226 -10.62 8.41 -6.73
C GLU A 226 -9.80 7.23 -6.20
N MET A 227 -10.07 6.83 -4.96
CA MET A 227 -9.39 5.71 -4.31
C MET A 227 -9.59 4.37 -5.02
N ALA A 228 -10.70 4.16 -5.74
CA ALA A 228 -10.89 2.97 -6.57
C ALA A 228 -9.96 2.95 -7.80
N ILE A 229 -9.68 4.12 -8.38
CA ILE A 229 -8.71 4.28 -9.48
C ILE A 229 -7.29 4.03 -8.95
N GLU A 230 -6.98 4.62 -7.80
CA GLU A 230 -5.70 4.47 -7.11
C GLU A 230 -5.41 3.00 -6.77
N ALA A 231 -6.38 2.31 -6.17
CA ALA A 231 -6.29 0.88 -5.85
C ALA A 231 -6.05 0.03 -7.11
N HIS A 232 -6.68 0.38 -8.24
CA HIS A 232 -6.45 -0.32 -9.50
C HIS A 232 -5.06 -0.10 -10.07
N ILE A 233 -4.57 1.14 -10.06
CA ILE A 233 -3.20 1.44 -10.51
C ILE A 233 -2.19 0.69 -9.63
N LEU A 234 -2.38 0.65 -8.31
CA LEU A 234 -1.51 -0.12 -7.41
C LEU A 234 -1.56 -1.64 -7.69
N ASP A 235 -2.74 -2.20 -7.94
CA ASP A 235 -2.91 -3.60 -8.34
C ASP A 235 -2.16 -3.90 -9.66
N GLU A 236 -2.33 -3.03 -10.67
CA GLU A 236 -1.65 -3.17 -11.96
C GLU A 236 -0.13 -3.07 -11.83
N LEU A 237 0.39 -2.07 -11.12
CA LEU A 237 1.84 -1.88 -10.91
C LEU A 237 2.47 -2.99 -10.07
N SER A 238 1.69 -3.63 -9.19
CA SER A 238 2.17 -4.74 -8.37
C SER A 238 2.31 -6.02 -9.17
N ASN A 239 1.40 -6.24 -10.13
CA ASN A 239 1.25 -7.51 -10.83
C ASN A 239 1.79 -7.50 -12.28
N ASN A 240 1.92 -6.33 -12.91
CA ASN A 240 2.37 -6.19 -14.30
C ASN A 240 3.68 -5.39 -14.39
N LYS A 241 4.67 -5.96 -15.11
CA LYS A 241 5.95 -5.26 -15.35
C LYS A 241 5.89 -4.26 -16.51
N ASN A 242 4.88 -4.36 -17.36
CA ASN A 242 4.74 -3.57 -18.58
C ASN A 242 3.46 -2.71 -18.50
N THR A 243 3.49 -1.67 -17.67
CA THR A 243 2.39 -0.70 -17.56
C THR A 243 2.77 0.60 -18.27
N LEU A 244 1.78 1.45 -18.56
CA LEU A 244 2.02 2.79 -19.11
C LEU A 244 2.87 3.67 -18.17
N PHE A 245 2.77 3.40 -16.86
CA PHE A 245 3.50 4.08 -15.80
C PHE A 245 4.92 3.51 -15.58
N GLY A 246 5.26 2.40 -16.24
CA GLY A 246 6.55 1.72 -16.09
C GLY A 246 6.60 0.69 -14.96
N HIS A 247 7.80 0.17 -14.71
CA HIS A 247 8.05 -0.85 -13.68
C HIS A 247 8.64 -0.24 -12.40
N TRP A 248 8.09 -0.65 -11.25
CA TRP A 248 8.45 -0.13 -9.94
C TRP A 248 8.65 -1.25 -8.91
N ASP A 249 9.74 -1.16 -8.14
CA ASP A 249 10.10 -2.16 -7.14
C ASP A 249 9.32 -1.94 -5.83
N TYR A 250 9.11 -0.66 -5.48
CA TYR A 250 8.28 -0.23 -4.36
C TYR A 250 7.19 0.72 -4.85
N ILE A 251 5.97 0.49 -4.39
CA ILE A 251 4.82 1.38 -4.55
C ILE A 251 4.02 1.41 -3.25
N SER A 252 3.44 2.56 -2.93
CA SER A 252 2.54 2.77 -1.80
C SER A 252 1.54 3.85 -2.15
N HIS A 253 0.34 3.77 -1.57
CA HIS A 253 -0.57 4.90 -1.58
C HIS A 253 -0.39 5.81 -0.38
N GLN A 254 -0.92 7.03 -0.51
CA GLN A 254 -1.13 7.99 0.57
C GLN A 254 0.13 8.29 1.39
N VAL A 255 1.28 8.40 0.73
CA VAL A 255 2.55 8.71 1.37
C VAL A 255 2.61 10.19 1.71
N ILE A 256 3.00 10.48 2.95
CA ILE A 256 3.14 11.86 3.45
C ILE A 256 4.10 12.68 2.57
N ALA A 257 3.61 13.84 2.14
CA ALA A 257 4.35 14.79 1.32
C ALA A 257 4.31 16.22 1.86
N SER A 258 4.48 16.37 3.17
CA SER A 258 4.55 17.66 3.84
C SER A 258 5.36 17.57 5.14
N PRO A 259 5.88 18.70 5.66
CA PRO A 259 6.52 18.73 6.98
C PRO A 259 5.56 18.23 8.05
N PHE A 260 6.11 17.75 9.16
CA PHE A 260 5.30 17.24 10.25
C PHE A 260 4.39 18.35 10.82
N LYS A 261 3.08 18.09 10.77
CA LYS A 261 1.98 18.92 11.25
C LYS A 261 0.84 17.99 11.72
N PRO A 262 -0.24 18.47 12.36
CA PRO A 262 -1.29 17.57 12.84
C PRO A 262 -1.83 16.68 11.70
N ILE A 263 -2.02 15.38 11.99
CA ILE A 263 -2.23 14.32 10.98
C ILE A 263 -3.36 14.65 10.00
N ASP A 264 -4.46 15.21 10.50
CA ASP A 264 -5.64 15.56 9.70
C ASP A 264 -5.38 16.64 8.62
N TYR A 265 -4.26 17.37 8.70
CA TYR A 265 -3.89 18.42 7.74
C TYR A 265 -2.68 18.04 6.88
N MET A 266 -2.17 16.82 7.00
CA MET A 266 -1.01 16.35 6.23
C MET A 266 -1.38 16.15 4.75
N ASP A 267 -0.54 16.69 3.88
CA ASP A 267 -0.62 16.41 2.45
C ASP A 267 -0.11 14.99 2.18
N LYS A 268 -0.79 14.27 1.29
CA LYS A 268 -0.44 12.89 0.91
C LYS A 268 -0.42 12.78 -0.62
N MET A 269 0.62 12.14 -1.14
CA MET A 269 0.68 11.74 -2.55
C MET A 269 -0.28 10.56 -2.74
N ASP A 270 -1.09 10.58 -3.80
CA ASP A 270 -2.00 9.47 -4.09
C ASP A 270 -1.20 8.19 -4.29
N ILE A 271 -0.19 8.19 -5.17
CA ILE A 271 0.76 7.08 -5.32
C ILE A 271 2.20 7.61 -5.31
N PHE A 272 3.03 6.96 -4.50
CA PHE A 272 4.47 7.14 -4.46
C PHE A 272 5.18 5.81 -4.68
N GLY A 273 6.32 5.84 -5.35
CA GLY A 273 7.12 4.64 -5.57
C GLY A 273 8.56 4.93 -5.93
N TYR A 274 9.35 3.86 -6.06
CA TYR A 274 10.67 3.93 -6.65
C TYR A 274 11.08 2.59 -7.25
N ARG A 275 12.09 2.66 -8.11
CA ARG A 275 12.70 1.49 -8.75
C ARG A 275 14.19 1.52 -8.62
N TYR A 276 14.79 0.35 -8.59
CA TYR A 276 16.22 0.14 -8.52
C TYR A 276 16.86 0.09 -9.91
N ILE A 277 18.16 0.33 -9.94
CA ILE A 277 18.99 -0.06 -11.07
C ILE A 277 18.97 -1.60 -11.11
N LYS A 278 18.64 -2.17 -12.27
CA LYS A 278 18.55 -3.62 -12.45
C LYS A 278 19.81 -4.34 -11.94
N GLY A 279 19.63 -5.21 -10.94
CA GLY A 279 20.71 -5.99 -10.32
C GLY A 279 21.39 -5.35 -9.11
N TYR A 280 20.94 -4.17 -8.69
CA TYR A 280 21.49 -3.42 -7.55
C TYR A 280 20.37 -2.96 -6.62
N ASP A 281 20.72 -2.58 -5.40
CA ASP A 281 19.83 -1.95 -4.40
C ASP A 281 19.88 -0.41 -4.45
N THR A 282 20.48 0.15 -5.51
CA THR A 282 20.60 1.60 -5.71
C THR A 282 19.37 2.13 -6.43
N ILE A 283 18.69 3.11 -5.84
CA ILE A 283 17.49 3.73 -6.43
C ILE A 283 17.86 4.44 -7.74
N SER A 284 17.10 4.15 -8.79
CA SER A 284 17.22 4.74 -10.12
C SER A 284 16.26 5.91 -10.31
N LYS A 285 14.97 5.68 -10.00
CA LYS A 285 13.91 6.68 -10.17
C LYS A 285 12.89 6.61 -9.04
N TYR A 286 12.26 7.75 -8.77
CA TYR A 286 11.07 7.93 -7.95
C TYR A 286 9.85 8.19 -8.83
N LEU A 287 8.71 7.66 -8.41
CA LEU A 287 7.40 7.82 -9.01
C LEU A 287 6.54 8.72 -8.14
N VAL A 288 5.81 9.63 -8.79
CA VAL A 288 4.62 10.25 -8.22
C VAL A 288 3.47 10.19 -9.23
N VAL A 289 2.30 9.76 -8.78
CA VAL A 289 1.06 9.81 -9.56
C VAL A 289 0.03 10.59 -8.75
N GLU A 290 -0.60 11.56 -9.40
CA GLU A 290 -1.72 12.32 -8.86
C GLU A 290 -2.97 12.02 -9.67
N ILE A 291 -4.09 11.75 -8.99
CA ILE A 291 -5.30 11.18 -9.59
C ILE A 291 -6.48 12.12 -9.38
N LYS A 292 -7.25 12.33 -10.45
CA LYS A 292 -8.58 12.92 -10.40
C LYS A 292 -9.60 11.99 -11.02
N LYS A 293 -10.74 11.77 -10.36
CA LYS A 293 -11.80 10.95 -10.98
C LYS A 293 -12.49 11.68 -12.14
N ASP A 294 -12.59 13.00 -12.04
CA ASP A 294 -13.28 13.87 -12.99
C ASP A 294 -12.29 14.57 -13.93
N THR A 295 -12.76 15.59 -14.65
CA THR A 295 -11.92 16.44 -15.50
C THR A 295 -10.83 17.12 -14.67
N ALA A 296 -9.58 17.05 -15.13
CA ALA A 296 -8.45 17.73 -14.53
C ALA A 296 -8.62 19.26 -14.58
N LYS A 297 -8.06 19.93 -13.58
CA LYS A 297 -7.98 21.39 -13.46
C LYS A 297 -6.52 21.78 -13.17
N THR A 298 -6.20 23.06 -13.28
CA THR A 298 -4.82 23.56 -13.11
C THR A 298 -4.27 23.36 -11.69
N ASP A 299 -5.11 23.31 -10.67
CA ASP A 299 -4.73 23.01 -9.28
C ASP A 299 -4.09 21.63 -9.12
N LEU A 300 -4.51 20.65 -9.94
CA LEU A 300 -3.88 19.32 -10.01
C LEU A 300 -2.41 19.40 -10.44
N ILE A 301 -2.08 20.35 -11.31
CA ILE A 301 -0.70 20.59 -11.77
C ILE A 301 0.13 21.23 -10.66
N ASP A 302 -0.44 22.18 -9.93
CA ASP A 302 0.23 22.78 -8.78
C ASP A 302 0.50 21.73 -7.69
N GLN A 303 -0.45 20.83 -7.47
CA GLN A 303 -0.35 19.74 -6.50
C GLN A 303 0.74 18.73 -6.87
N VAL A 304 0.79 18.24 -8.12
CA VAL A 304 1.85 17.32 -8.54
C VAL A 304 3.23 17.99 -8.50
N MET A 305 3.33 19.28 -8.86
CA MET A 305 4.60 20.01 -8.78
C MET A 305 5.08 20.21 -7.35
N LYS A 306 4.17 20.45 -6.39
CA LYS A 306 4.48 20.45 -4.95
C LYS A 306 5.10 19.11 -4.54
N TYR A 307 4.57 17.99 -5.02
CA TYR A 307 5.10 16.66 -4.71
C TYR A 307 6.42 16.34 -5.42
N VAL A 308 6.60 16.78 -6.67
CA VAL A 308 7.90 16.68 -7.37
C VAL A 308 8.98 17.42 -6.59
N ASP A 309 8.70 18.65 -6.15
CA ASP A 309 9.65 19.42 -5.35
C ASP A 309 9.89 18.74 -3.99
N TRP A 310 8.86 18.24 -3.32
CA TRP A 310 9.00 17.48 -2.08
C TRP A 310 9.92 16.26 -2.25
N ILE A 311 9.69 15.45 -3.30
CA ILE A 311 10.50 14.26 -3.58
C ILE A 311 11.95 14.63 -3.84
N ASN A 312 12.18 15.72 -4.59
CA ASN A 312 13.52 16.19 -4.88
C ASN A 312 14.31 16.56 -3.62
N HIS A 313 13.67 17.22 -2.67
CA HIS A 313 14.31 17.62 -1.41
C HIS A 313 14.50 16.44 -0.46
N GLU A 314 13.49 15.57 -0.33
CA GLU A 314 13.46 14.51 0.69
C GLU A 314 14.15 13.21 0.27
N TYR A 315 14.26 12.94 -1.03
CA TYR A 315 14.76 11.66 -1.55
C TYR A 315 15.81 11.80 -2.66
N ALA A 316 15.65 12.73 -3.61
CA ALA A 316 16.55 12.80 -4.77
C ALA A 316 17.76 13.73 -4.59
N TYR A 317 17.90 14.37 -3.42
CA TYR A 317 19.05 15.23 -3.07
C TYR A 317 19.40 16.30 -4.13
N GLY A 318 18.38 16.87 -4.78
CA GLY A 318 18.55 17.90 -5.82
C GLY A 318 18.66 17.38 -7.26
N ASP A 319 18.70 16.06 -7.48
CA ASP A 319 18.70 15.47 -8.82
C ASP A 319 17.27 15.22 -9.32
N TYR A 320 16.65 16.26 -9.89
CA TYR A 320 15.31 16.16 -10.48
C TYR A 320 15.21 15.09 -11.57
N SER A 321 16.31 14.68 -12.24
CA SER A 321 16.21 13.62 -13.25
C SER A 321 15.74 12.30 -12.67
N MET A 322 15.85 12.09 -11.36
CA MET A 322 15.38 10.88 -10.71
C MET A 322 13.84 10.80 -10.66
N ILE A 323 13.10 11.84 -10.99
CA ILE A 323 11.66 11.91 -10.74
C ILE A 323 10.86 11.71 -12.03
N GLU A 324 9.88 10.81 -11.99
CA GLU A 324 8.86 10.61 -13.03
C GLU A 324 7.48 10.95 -12.43
N ALA A 325 6.79 11.90 -13.05
CA ALA A 325 5.51 12.41 -12.57
C ALA A 325 4.38 12.10 -13.55
N PHE A 326 3.23 11.69 -13.01
CA PHE A 326 2.03 11.37 -13.78
C PHE A 326 0.82 12.09 -13.23
N VAL A 327 -0.02 12.59 -14.12
CA VAL A 327 -1.35 13.10 -13.82
C VAL A 327 -2.36 12.18 -14.48
N VAL A 328 -3.29 11.63 -13.70
CA VAL A 328 -4.33 10.71 -14.17
C VAL A 328 -5.70 11.35 -13.99
N ALA A 329 -6.50 11.43 -15.05
CA ALA A 329 -7.87 11.96 -14.97
C ALA A 329 -8.83 11.30 -15.97
N SER A 330 -10.15 11.49 -15.82
CA SER A 330 -11.09 10.99 -16.85
C SER A 330 -11.08 11.85 -18.12
N TYR A 331 -10.60 13.08 -18.02
CA TYR A 331 -10.37 13.99 -19.15
C TYR A 331 -9.37 15.08 -18.73
N ILE A 332 -8.42 15.41 -19.59
CA ILE A 332 -7.39 16.42 -19.36
C ILE A 332 -7.49 17.50 -20.44
N PRO A 333 -8.05 18.67 -20.11
CA PRO A 333 -8.20 19.78 -21.05
C PRO A 333 -6.86 20.33 -21.58
N GLN A 334 -6.85 20.84 -22.81
CA GLN A 334 -5.64 21.42 -23.42
C GLN A 334 -5.06 22.59 -22.62
N ASP A 335 -5.91 23.43 -22.02
CA ASP A 335 -5.49 24.56 -21.18
C ASP A 335 -4.75 24.10 -19.91
N VAL A 336 -5.08 22.92 -19.37
CA VAL A 336 -4.33 22.31 -18.25
C VAL A 336 -2.95 21.85 -18.70
N ILE A 337 -2.86 21.24 -19.89
CA ILE A 337 -1.58 20.81 -20.49
C ILE A 337 -0.71 22.04 -20.81
N ASP A 338 -1.31 23.10 -21.37
CA ASP A 338 -0.61 24.34 -21.71
C ASP A 338 -0.15 25.10 -20.46
N TYR A 339 -0.97 25.11 -19.41
CA TYR A 339 -0.58 25.61 -18.09
C TYR A 339 0.64 24.86 -17.56
N SER A 340 0.64 23.52 -17.61
CA SER A 340 1.79 22.71 -17.22
C SER A 340 3.05 23.06 -18.01
N LYS A 341 2.96 23.24 -19.34
CA LYS A 341 4.10 23.66 -20.17
C LYS A 341 4.72 24.99 -19.70
N SER A 342 3.95 25.85 -19.04
CA SER A 342 4.42 27.13 -18.51
C SER A 342 5.11 27.05 -17.14
N ILE A 343 4.74 26.09 -16.27
CA ILE A 343 5.23 26.02 -14.88
C ILE A 343 6.01 24.75 -14.51
N CYS A 344 5.83 23.65 -15.25
CA CYS A 344 6.43 22.34 -14.95
C CYS A 344 7.84 22.21 -15.54
N SER A 345 8.71 23.16 -15.19
CA SER A 345 10.12 23.15 -15.55
C SER A 345 10.97 23.43 -14.31
N ARG A 346 12.00 22.61 -14.10
CA ARG A 346 12.98 22.81 -13.02
C ARG A 346 14.38 22.78 -13.62
N THR A 347 15.12 23.87 -13.45
CA THR A 347 16.54 23.92 -13.81
C THR A 347 17.35 23.48 -12.61
N TYR A 348 18.30 22.58 -12.82
CA TYR A 348 19.11 22.01 -11.75
C TYR A 348 20.51 21.66 -12.27
N THR A 349 21.39 21.25 -11.37
CA THR A 349 22.78 20.92 -11.72
C THR A 349 23.13 19.51 -11.30
N LYS A 350 23.94 18.84 -12.14
CA LYS A 350 24.53 17.52 -11.87
C LYS A 350 26.05 17.63 -11.84
N GLY A 351 26.66 16.87 -10.95
CA GLY A 351 28.11 16.86 -10.77
C GLY A 351 28.63 18.12 -10.06
N ARG A 352 29.79 18.00 -9.43
CA ARG A 352 30.47 19.15 -8.78
C ARG A 352 31.61 19.71 -9.63
N ARG A 353 32.31 18.87 -10.40
CA ARG A 353 33.48 19.22 -11.23
C ARG A 353 33.61 18.21 -12.39
N PRO A 354 33.12 18.48 -13.62
CA PRO A 354 32.41 19.69 -14.04
C PRO A 354 30.97 19.74 -13.49
N ILE A 355 30.43 20.95 -13.40
CA ILE A 355 29.00 21.17 -13.16
C ILE A 355 28.30 21.11 -14.52
N VAL A 356 27.25 20.32 -14.62
CA VAL A 356 26.39 20.23 -15.82
C VAL A 356 25.01 20.76 -15.46
N THR A 357 24.55 21.77 -16.19
CA THR A 357 23.17 22.28 -16.06
C THR A 357 22.21 21.42 -16.88
N ASP A 358 21.06 21.09 -16.30
CA ASP A 358 20.02 20.27 -16.92
C ASP A 358 18.62 20.83 -16.58
N ILE A 359 17.61 20.43 -17.33
CA ILE A 359 16.22 20.89 -17.16
C ILE A 359 15.28 19.68 -17.09
N TRP A 360 14.52 19.60 -16.01
CA TRP A 360 13.48 18.59 -15.83
C TRP A 360 12.13 19.09 -16.36
N LYS A 361 11.44 18.26 -17.13
CA LYS A 361 10.08 18.47 -17.68
C LYS A 361 9.26 17.16 -17.74
N ASN A 362 9.63 16.14 -16.96
CA ASN A 362 9.06 14.79 -17.08
C ASN A 362 7.73 14.64 -16.33
N ILE A 363 6.71 15.37 -16.79
CA ILE A 363 5.32 15.16 -16.42
C ILE A 363 4.58 14.51 -17.59
N ARG A 364 3.83 13.44 -17.31
CA ARG A 364 3.03 12.70 -18.30
C ARG A 364 1.55 12.76 -17.95
N PHE A 365 0.71 12.95 -18.96
CA PHE A 365 -0.74 13.10 -18.79
C PHE A 365 -1.44 11.85 -19.27
N ILE A 366 -2.20 11.22 -18.38
CA ILE A 366 -2.88 9.97 -18.64
C ILE A 366 -4.38 10.17 -18.47
N GLU A 367 -5.13 9.99 -19.55
CA GLU A 367 -6.58 9.85 -19.47
C GLU A 367 -6.95 8.39 -19.20
N TYR A 368 -7.97 8.18 -18.37
CA TYR A 368 -8.52 6.85 -18.14
C TYR A 368 -9.98 6.75 -18.60
N SER A 369 -10.38 5.55 -19.01
CA SER A 369 -11.79 5.18 -19.20
C SER A 369 -12.05 3.78 -18.66
N TYR A 370 -13.21 3.58 -18.04
CA TYR A 370 -13.62 2.27 -17.53
C TYR A 370 -14.27 1.42 -18.63
N ASP A 371 -13.77 0.21 -18.82
CA ASP A 371 -14.38 -0.80 -19.69
C ASP A 371 -15.15 -1.84 -18.86
N LYS A 372 -16.47 -1.80 -18.98
CA LYS A 372 -17.39 -2.74 -18.31
C LYS A 372 -17.23 -4.19 -18.77
N ALA A 373 -16.74 -4.43 -19.98
CA ALA A 373 -16.62 -5.80 -20.51
C ALA A 373 -15.44 -6.53 -19.84
N SER A 374 -14.34 -5.82 -19.60
CA SER A 374 -13.14 -6.37 -18.98
C SER A 374 -13.01 -6.09 -17.46
N ASN A 375 -13.85 -5.18 -16.92
CA ASN A 375 -13.74 -4.61 -15.57
C ASN A 375 -12.34 -4.01 -15.30
N GLN A 376 -11.84 -3.22 -16.25
CA GLN A 376 -10.51 -2.59 -16.18
C GLN A 376 -10.56 -1.12 -16.58
N LEU A 377 -9.49 -0.39 -16.24
CA LEU A 377 -9.25 0.93 -16.77
C LEU A 377 -8.37 0.84 -18.02
N ASN A 378 -8.81 1.49 -19.09
CA ASN A 378 -7.98 1.77 -20.25
C ASN A 378 -7.28 3.10 -20.04
N PHE A 379 -5.96 3.11 -20.17
CA PHE A 379 -5.14 4.31 -20.01
C PHE A 379 -4.60 4.78 -21.37
N LEU A 380 -4.69 6.09 -21.61
CA LEU A 380 -4.18 6.74 -22.81
C LEU A 380 -3.32 7.94 -22.43
N GLU A 381 -2.10 8.03 -22.97
CA GLU A 381 -1.25 9.20 -22.79
C GLU A 381 -1.63 10.32 -23.78
N VAL A 382 -1.82 11.54 -23.27
CA VAL A 382 -2.15 12.75 -24.03
C VAL A 382 -1.00 13.76 -23.98
N LYS A 383 -0.90 14.68 -24.95
CA LYS A 383 0.29 15.56 -25.18
C LYS A 383 -0.06 17.01 -25.49
#